data_AF-A0A7K4FTM1-F1
#
_entry.id   AF-A0A7K4FTM1-F1
#
_cell.length_a   1.000
_cell.length_b   1.000
_cell.length_c   1.000
_cell.angle_alpha   90.00
_cell.angle_beta   90.00
_cell.angle_gamma   90.00
#
_symmetry.space_group_name_H-M   'P 1'
#
loop_
_entity.id
_entity.type
_entity.pdbx_description
1 polymer ?
#
loop_
_entity_poly.entity_id
_entity_poly.type
_entity_poly.pdbx_seq_one_letter_code
_entity_poly.pdbx_strand_id
1 'polypeptide(L)'
;MLATFALVTGGVPILILTWLYLAPGINWTIPFLITALPTMEMGFLFYVSAVTMPRSGGDYVFNSRALNPVIGFVNYWGLFIGFAFSLGYYSYLGASWFGYLLSGFGLAYNNTSMLGLASFFESNIGSVIIGGIIIAISTIIVMSNKVHWNFILVSGIITWITTAIMFYVLSTITPASFASSLSSFTGIHNAYNEVISDAQANGLSFIGAGIVPSLLAIPLIWYYFTWYNLPASWSGEMKKVKFNVLISIIVALLLIAVYYVAFTDVNLHAFGEKFLTSWSYINCNGVNDPVYSRLSSIGDFTPFFSFIVNHNIPLFIIMWIAIW
;
A
#
# COMPACT_ATOMS: atom_id res chain seq x y z
N MET A 1 -5.94 16.26 5.20
CA MET A 1 -5.59 15.09 6.04
C MET A 1 -6.23 13.80 5.53
N LEU A 2 -7.56 13.62 5.56
CA LEU A 2 -8.19 12.38 5.08
C LEU A 2 -7.87 12.07 3.60
N ALA A 3 -7.82 13.08 2.74
CA ALA A 3 -7.36 12.94 1.36
C ALA A 3 -5.93 12.39 1.27
N THR A 4 -5.01 12.97 2.04
CA THR A 4 -3.60 12.54 2.12
C THR A 4 -3.50 11.11 2.65
N PHE A 5 -4.33 10.74 3.62
CA PHE A 5 -4.35 9.39 4.19
C PHE A 5 -4.90 8.36 3.20
N ALA A 6 -6.01 8.66 2.53
CA ALA A 6 -6.60 7.77 1.52
C ALA A 6 -5.62 7.45 0.38
N LEU A 7 -4.80 8.42 -0.03
CA LEU A 7 -3.74 8.23 -1.04
C LEU A 7 -2.66 7.23 -0.61
N VAL A 8 -2.49 7.04 0.69
CA VAL A 8 -1.41 6.25 1.29
C VAL A 8 -1.92 4.86 1.68
N THR A 9 -3.18 4.75 2.05
CA THR A 9 -3.81 3.48 2.44
C THR A 9 -4.43 2.70 1.29
N GLY A 10 -4.72 3.36 0.16
CA GLY A 10 -5.31 2.74 -1.04
C GLY A 10 -4.33 1.77 -1.72
N GLY A 11 -4.24 0.57 -1.17
CA GLY A 11 -3.50 -0.64 -1.55
C GLY A 11 -2.01 -0.57 -1.91
N VAL A 12 -1.43 0.63 -1.79
CA VAL A 12 0.01 0.84 -1.61
C VAL A 12 0.60 -0.03 -0.48
N PRO A 13 -0.07 -0.27 0.68
CA PRO A 13 0.50 -1.08 1.76
C PRO A 13 0.85 -2.52 1.35
N ILE A 14 0.13 -3.13 0.41
CA ILE A 14 0.42 -4.50 -0.07
C ILE A 14 1.81 -4.56 -0.71
N LEU A 15 2.22 -3.49 -1.40
CA LEU A 15 3.54 -3.42 -2.03
C LEU A 15 4.68 -3.56 -1.02
N ILE A 16 4.48 -3.11 0.24
CA ILE A 16 5.51 -3.27 1.29
C ILE A 16 5.77 -4.75 1.52
N LEU A 17 4.70 -5.54 1.60
CA LEU A 17 4.79 -6.98 1.83
C LEU A 17 5.44 -7.67 0.62
N THR A 18 5.05 -7.26 -0.58
CA THR A 18 5.66 -7.74 -1.83
C THR A 18 7.15 -7.40 -1.94
N TRP A 19 7.62 -6.34 -1.29
CA TRP A 19 9.03 -5.90 -1.35
C TRP A 19 9.87 -6.37 -0.17
N LEU A 20 9.33 -7.17 0.76
CA LEU A 20 10.09 -7.67 1.90
C LEU A 20 11.35 -8.44 1.48
N TYR A 21 11.29 -9.20 0.38
CA TYR A 21 12.42 -9.96 -0.13
C TYR A 21 13.62 -9.12 -0.60
N LEU A 22 13.44 -7.81 -0.84
CA LEU A 22 14.53 -6.93 -1.27
C LEU A 22 15.46 -6.53 -0.12
N ALA A 23 14.97 -6.61 1.13
CA ALA A 23 15.78 -6.44 2.33
C ALA A 23 15.43 -7.51 3.39
N PRO A 24 15.79 -8.78 3.16
CA PRO A 24 15.41 -9.87 4.06
C PRO A 24 16.09 -9.76 5.42
N GLY A 25 15.34 -9.86 6.53
CA GLY A 25 15.91 -9.97 7.88
C GLY A 25 16.20 -8.64 8.58
N ILE A 26 15.87 -7.51 7.96
CA ILE A 26 16.15 -6.18 8.53
C ILE A 26 15.11 -5.78 9.56
N ASN A 27 15.48 -4.83 10.43
CA ASN A 27 14.47 -4.09 11.16
C ASN A 27 13.84 -3.04 10.23
N TRP A 28 12.57 -3.23 9.88
CA TRP A 28 11.82 -2.36 8.96
C TRP A 28 11.42 -1.01 9.59
N THR A 29 11.29 -0.93 10.91
CA THR A 29 10.97 0.32 11.62
C THR A 29 12.07 1.38 11.45
N ILE A 30 13.34 0.99 11.55
CA ILE A 30 14.50 1.90 11.45
C ILE A 30 14.49 2.73 10.15
N PRO A 31 14.40 2.13 8.95
CA PRO A 31 14.43 2.89 7.71
C PRO A 31 13.20 3.77 7.51
N PHE A 32 12.02 3.41 8.06
CA PHE A 32 10.88 4.33 8.11
C PHE A 32 11.20 5.60 8.91
N LEU A 33 11.81 5.46 10.09
CA LEU A 33 12.18 6.59 10.94
C LEU A 33 13.27 7.47 10.30
N ILE A 34 14.29 6.85 9.70
CA ILE A 34 15.38 7.57 9.03
C ILE A 34 14.84 8.35 7.81
N THR A 35 13.93 7.75 7.03
CA THR A 35 13.37 8.36 5.81
C THR A 35 12.32 9.42 6.13
N ALA A 36 11.62 9.30 7.26
CA ALA A 36 10.61 10.27 7.69
C ALA A 36 11.22 11.66 7.89
N LEU A 37 12.43 11.77 8.47
CA LEU A 37 13.06 13.06 8.76
C LEU A 37 13.31 13.93 7.51
N PRO A 38 14.06 13.48 6.49
CA PRO A 38 14.27 14.28 5.27
C PRO A 38 12.96 14.53 4.52
N THR A 39 12.01 13.59 4.58
CA THR A 39 10.68 13.80 3.98
C THR A 39 9.91 14.92 4.70
N MET A 40 9.98 14.98 6.03
CA MET A 40 9.35 16.05 6.81
C MET A 40 9.99 17.41 6.52
N GLU A 41 11.31 17.48 6.35
CA GLU A 41 12.00 18.70 5.94
C GLU A 41 11.50 19.18 4.56
N MET A 42 11.41 18.27 3.59
CA MET A 42 10.85 18.58 2.27
C MET A 42 9.38 19.00 2.34
N GLY A 43 8.58 18.29 3.13
CA GLY A 43 7.18 18.65 3.41
C GLY A 43 7.05 20.02 4.05
N PHE A 44 7.99 20.43 4.89
CA PHE A 44 8.01 21.75 5.50
C PHE A 44 8.27 22.86 4.47
N LEU A 45 9.11 22.62 3.46
CA LEU A 45 9.29 23.56 2.35
C LEU A 45 7.99 23.76 1.56
N PHE A 46 7.23 22.69 1.32
CA PHE A 46 5.90 22.79 0.70
C PHE A 46 4.88 23.49 1.59
N TYR A 47 4.94 23.27 2.90
CA TYR A 47 4.13 24.01 3.87
C TYR A 47 4.38 25.52 3.77
N VAL A 48 5.65 25.94 3.80
CA VAL A 48 6.03 27.36 3.68
C VAL A 48 5.56 27.94 2.35
N SER A 49 5.76 27.21 1.25
CA SER A 49 5.33 27.62 -0.10
C SER A 49 3.81 27.81 -0.21
N ALA A 50 3.04 26.85 0.31
CA ALA A 50 1.58 26.90 0.32
C ALA A 50 1.02 28.02 1.22
N VAL A 51 1.69 28.33 2.33
CA VAL A 51 1.27 29.41 3.24
C VAL A 51 1.60 30.79 2.68
N THR A 52 2.74 30.93 1.99
CA THR A 52 3.17 32.19 1.39
C THR A 52 2.40 32.52 0.12
N MET A 53 2.04 31.50 -0.67
CA MET A 53 1.31 31.66 -1.93
C MET A 53 -0.01 30.88 -1.96
N PRO A 54 -0.94 31.11 -1.02
CA PRO A 54 -2.11 30.26 -0.80
C PRO A 54 -3.06 30.18 -1.99
N ARG A 55 -3.13 31.25 -2.80
CA ARG A 55 -4.02 31.35 -3.98
C ARG A 55 -3.30 31.06 -5.30
N SER A 56 -2.04 30.63 -5.23
CA SER A 56 -1.24 30.29 -6.41
C SER A 56 -1.15 28.78 -6.46
N GLY A 57 -1.80 28.17 -7.44
CA GLY A 57 -1.93 26.71 -7.50
C GLY A 57 -0.60 26.02 -7.82
N GLY A 58 -0.37 24.89 -7.16
CA GLY A 58 0.54 23.81 -7.57
C GLY A 58 2.04 24.11 -7.62
N ASP A 59 2.81 23.02 -7.63
CA ASP A 59 4.28 23.02 -7.61
C ASP A 59 4.91 23.88 -8.71
N TYR A 60 4.29 23.94 -9.89
CA TYR A 60 4.75 24.79 -10.99
C TYR A 60 4.86 26.26 -10.58
N VAL A 61 3.84 26.81 -9.91
CA VAL A 61 3.81 28.24 -9.58
C VAL A 61 4.79 28.56 -8.45
N PHE A 62 4.95 27.64 -7.48
CA PHE A 62 5.94 27.80 -6.42
C PHE A 62 7.36 27.84 -6.99
N ASN A 63 7.72 26.87 -7.84
CA ASN A 63 9.06 26.77 -8.41
C ASN A 63 9.37 27.86 -9.45
N SER A 64 8.39 28.22 -10.28
CA SER A 64 8.59 29.27 -11.30
C SER A 64 8.78 30.66 -10.70
N ARG A 65 8.11 30.97 -9.58
CA ARG A 65 8.26 32.26 -8.88
C ARG A 65 9.46 32.33 -7.95
N ALA A 66 9.83 31.22 -7.31
CA ALA A 66 10.94 31.20 -6.38
C ALA A 66 12.31 31.10 -7.06
N LEU A 67 12.39 30.39 -8.20
CA LEU A 67 13.67 30.08 -8.86
C LEU A 67 13.72 30.61 -10.30
N ASN A 68 13.03 29.94 -11.23
CA ASN A 68 13.02 30.29 -12.64
C ASN A 68 11.84 29.58 -13.35
N PRO A 69 11.15 30.24 -14.32
CA PRO A 69 10.08 29.61 -15.08
C PRO A 69 10.45 28.29 -15.76
N VAL A 70 11.67 28.16 -16.30
CA VAL A 70 12.14 26.93 -16.96
C VAL A 70 12.30 25.78 -15.97
N ILE A 71 12.84 26.06 -14.78
CA ILE A 71 12.97 25.07 -13.71
C ILE A 71 11.59 24.60 -13.25
N GLY A 72 10.66 25.55 -13.07
CA GLY A 72 9.26 25.25 -12.76
C GLY A 72 8.63 24.33 -13.81
N PHE A 73 8.81 24.65 -15.10
CA PHE A 73 8.28 23.85 -16.20
C PHE A 73 8.84 22.44 -16.21
N VAL A 74 10.17 22.28 -16.15
CA VAL A 74 10.82 20.96 -16.18
C VAL A 74 10.38 20.09 -14.99
N ASN A 75 10.32 20.69 -13.78
CA ASN A 75 9.82 19.98 -12.60
C ASN A 75 8.37 19.53 -12.76
N TYR A 76 7.49 20.42 -13.20
CA TYR A 76 6.07 20.08 -13.35
C TYR A 76 5.80 19.12 -14.50
N TRP A 77 6.57 19.18 -15.57
CA TRP A 77 6.50 18.21 -16.67
C TRP A 77 6.88 16.80 -16.19
N GLY A 78 7.95 16.69 -15.39
CA GLY A 78 8.31 15.43 -14.73
C GLY A 78 7.21 14.92 -13.80
N LEU A 79 6.61 15.80 -12.99
CA LEU A 79 5.47 15.45 -12.13
C LEU A 79 4.24 15.02 -12.93
N PHE A 80 3.93 15.67 -14.04
CA PHE A 80 2.83 15.30 -14.93
C PHE A 80 2.99 13.87 -15.46
N ILE A 81 4.20 13.53 -15.94
CA ILE A 81 4.52 12.16 -16.38
C ILE A 81 4.36 11.18 -15.20
N GLY A 82 4.90 11.54 -14.03
CA GLY A 82 4.78 10.74 -12.81
C GLY A 82 3.32 10.48 -12.42
N PHE A 83 2.45 11.49 -12.46
CA PHE A 83 1.03 11.35 -12.20
C PHE A 83 0.32 10.49 -13.24
N ALA A 84 0.63 10.64 -14.52
CA ALA A 84 0.03 9.83 -15.58
C ALA A 84 0.37 8.34 -15.42
N PHE A 85 1.65 8.01 -15.14
CA PHE A 85 2.05 6.64 -14.84
C PHE A 85 1.42 6.11 -13.56
N SER A 86 1.37 6.92 -12.51
CA SER A 86 0.78 6.53 -11.23
C SER A 86 -0.71 6.25 -11.36
N LEU A 87 -1.45 7.05 -12.14
CA LEU A 87 -2.87 6.80 -12.42
C LEU A 87 -3.08 5.44 -13.09
N GLY A 88 -2.28 5.14 -14.12
CA GLY A 88 -2.33 3.83 -14.79
C GLY A 88 -1.98 2.69 -13.83
N TYR A 89 -0.88 2.83 -13.09
CA TYR A 89 -0.40 1.81 -12.15
C TYR A 89 -1.38 1.53 -11.00
N TYR A 90 -1.92 2.57 -10.35
CA TYR A 90 -2.90 2.39 -9.28
C TYR A 90 -4.23 1.82 -9.79
N SER A 91 -4.65 2.14 -11.02
CA SER A 91 -5.83 1.51 -11.62
C SER A 91 -5.62 0.01 -11.91
N TYR A 92 -4.41 -0.36 -12.33
CA TYR A 92 -4.01 -1.76 -12.49
C TYR A 92 -4.02 -2.50 -11.15
N LEU A 93 -3.39 -1.93 -10.12
CA LEU A 93 -3.39 -2.53 -8.79
C LEU A 93 -4.82 -2.64 -8.21
N GLY A 94 -5.66 -1.63 -8.42
CA GLY A 94 -7.07 -1.68 -8.04
C GLY A 94 -7.81 -2.85 -8.67
N ALA A 95 -7.53 -3.18 -9.94
CA ALA A 95 -8.07 -4.38 -10.59
C ALA A 95 -7.52 -5.67 -9.94
N SER A 96 -6.21 -5.76 -9.69
CA SER A 96 -5.60 -6.90 -9.01
C SER A 96 -6.19 -7.15 -7.62
N TRP A 97 -6.52 -6.10 -6.86
CA TRP A 97 -7.12 -6.27 -5.52
C TRP A 97 -8.54 -6.82 -5.56
N PHE A 98 -9.33 -6.48 -6.59
CA PHE A 98 -10.60 -7.17 -6.84
C PHE A 98 -10.37 -8.63 -7.24
N GLY A 99 -9.32 -8.90 -8.01
CA GLY A 99 -8.84 -10.26 -8.29
C GLY A 99 -8.59 -11.05 -6.99
N TYR A 100 -7.80 -10.50 -6.06
CA TYR A 100 -7.50 -11.14 -4.78
C TYR A 100 -8.74 -11.36 -3.90
N LEU A 101 -9.70 -10.43 -3.91
CA LEU A 101 -10.98 -10.59 -3.22
C LEU A 101 -11.78 -11.78 -3.79
N LEU A 102 -11.90 -11.85 -5.12
CA LEU A 102 -12.61 -12.91 -5.81
C LEU A 102 -11.91 -14.27 -5.66
N SER A 103 -10.57 -14.28 -5.72
CA SER A 103 -9.73 -15.44 -5.41
C SER A 103 -10.00 -15.93 -3.99
N GLY A 104 -10.04 -15.03 -3.02
CA GLY A 104 -10.30 -15.37 -1.63
C GLY A 104 -11.65 -16.05 -1.43
N PHE A 105 -12.71 -15.54 -2.08
CA PHE A 105 -14.01 -16.20 -2.07
C PHE A 105 -14.02 -17.54 -2.83
N GLY A 106 -13.32 -17.61 -3.97
CA GLY A 106 -13.20 -18.82 -4.77
C GLY A 106 -12.55 -19.95 -3.99
N LEU A 107 -11.47 -19.64 -3.25
CA LEU A 107 -10.79 -20.59 -2.38
C LEU A 107 -11.62 -20.94 -1.13
N ALA A 108 -12.30 -19.95 -0.53
CA ALA A 108 -13.15 -20.18 0.64
C ALA A 108 -14.33 -21.14 0.37
N TYR A 109 -14.95 -21.02 -0.81
CA TYR A 109 -16.14 -21.78 -1.20
C TYR A 109 -15.87 -22.89 -2.21
N ASN A 110 -14.61 -23.12 -2.59
CA ASN A 110 -14.22 -24.03 -3.68
C ASN A 110 -14.98 -23.76 -4.99
N ASN A 111 -15.20 -22.47 -5.31
CA ASN A 111 -15.98 -22.04 -6.46
C ASN A 111 -15.07 -21.68 -7.65
N THR A 112 -15.00 -22.58 -8.63
CA THR A 112 -14.17 -22.43 -9.84
C THR A 112 -14.57 -21.25 -10.72
N SER A 113 -15.86 -20.87 -10.74
CA SER A 113 -16.33 -19.69 -11.48
C SER A 113 -15.77 -18.40 -10.87
N MET A 114 -15.70 -18.33 -9.53
CA MET A 114 -15.13 -17.17 -8.84
C MET A 114 -13.62 -17.06 -9.09
N LEU A 115 -12.92 -18.20 -9.08
CA LEU A 115 -11.50 -18.26 -9.44
C LEU A 115 -11.26 -17.86 -10.90
N GLY A 116 -12.12 -18.29 -11.83
CA GLY A 116 -12.05 -17.87 -13.24
C GLY A 116 -12.25 -16.37 -13.43
N LEU A 117 -13.17 -15.76 -12.66
CA LEU A 117 -13.33 -14.30 -12.63
C LEU A 117 -12.09 -13.62 -12.03
N ALA A 118 -11.52 -14.15 -10.95
CA ALA A 118 -10.29 -13.61 -10.37
C ALA A 118 -9.13 -13.65 -11.38
N SER A 119 -8.91 -14.78 -12.06
CA SER A 119 -7.92 -14.89 -13.13
C SER A 119 -8.16 -13.91 -14.27
N PHE A 120 -9.42 -13.58 -14.59
CA PHE A 120 -9.72 -12.55 -15.58
C PHE A 120 -9.26 -11.17 -15.12
N PHE A 121 -9.54 -10.78 -13.87
CA PHE A 121 -9.10 -9.48 -13.31
C PHE A 121 -7.57 -9.33 -13.30
N GLU A 122 -6.84 -10.42 -13.07
CA GLU A 122 -5.37 -10.44 -13.10
C GLU A 122 -4.78 -10.56 -14.51
N SER A 123 -5.56 -10.99 -15.50
CA SER A 123 -5.11 -11.06 -16.89
C SER A 123 -4.81 -9.67 -17.47
N ASN A 124 -3.87 -9.58 -18.41
CA ASN A 124 -3.51 -8.31 -19.06
C ASN A 124 -4.71 -7.56 -19.66
N ILE A 125 -5.69 -8.29 -20.22
CA ILE A 125 -6.88 -7.69 -20.84
C ILE A 125 -7.86 -7.25 -19.76
N GLY A 126 -8.14 -8.11 -18.77
CA GLY A 126 -9.08 -7.79 -17.71
C GLY A 126 -8.58 -6.65 -16.83
N SER A 127 -7.28 -6.60 -16.50
CA SER A 127 -6.69 -5.51 -15.72
C SER A 127 -6.81 -4.16 -16.42
N VAL A 128 -6.66 -4.12 -17.76
CA VAL A 128 -6.86 -2.91 -18.57
C VAL A 128 -8.33 -2.48 -18.59
N ILE A 129 -9.26 -3.44 -18.77
CA ILE A 129 -10.70 -3.15 -18.79
C ILE A 129 -11.17 -2.62 -17.43
N ILE A 130 -10.86 -3.34 -16.35
CA ILE A 130 -11.27 -2.99 -15.00
C ILE A 130 -10.57 -1.71 -14.53
N GLY A 131 -9.27 -1.55 -14.79
CA GLY A 131 -8.54 -0.31 -14.52
C GLY A 131 -9.14 0.89 -15.25
N GLY A 132 -9.52 0.71 -16.52
CA GLY A 132 -10.25 1.72 -17.31
C GLY A 132 -11.61 2.09 -16.71
N ILE A 133 -12.36 1.10 -16.21
CA ILE A 133 -13.63 1.34 -15.50
C ILE A 133 -13.40 2.12 -14.20
N ILE A 134 -12.38 1.77 -13.42
CA ILE A 134 -12.00 2.50 -12.20
C ILE A 134 -11.69 3.96 -12.55
N ILE A 135 -10.87 4.22 -13.56
CA ILE A 135 -10.54 5.58 -14.01
C ILE A 135 -11.80 6.33 -14.46
N ALA A 136 -12.70 5.68 -15.21
CA ALA A 136 -13.94 6.30 -15.67
C ALA A 136 -14.84 6.71 -14.49
N ILE A 137 -15.01 5.83 -13.50
CA ILE A 137 -15.78 6.11 -12.28
C ILE A 137 -15.13 7.24 -11.49
N SER A 138 -13.80 7.20 -11.27
CA SER A 138 -13.07 8.27 -10.59
C SER A 138 -13.23 9.61 -11.31
N THR A 139 -13.19 9.62 -12.65
CA THR A 139 -13.40 10.83 -13.45
C THR A 139 -14.79 11.41 -13.22
N ILE A 140 -15.84 10.58 -13.26
CA ILE A 140 -17.23 11.00 -13.02
C ILE A 140 -17.40 11.60 -11.61
N ILE A 141 -16.77 11.01 -10.59
CA ILE A 141 -16.82 11.52 -9.21
C ILE A 141 -16.19 12.91 -9.11
N VAL A 142 -15.06 13.13 -9.78
CA VAL A 142 -14.30 14.41 -9.74
C VAL A 142 -15.03 15.54 -10.48
N MET A 143 -15.91 15.25 -11.45
CA MET A 143 -16.68 16.27 -12.18
C MET A 143 -17.55 17.14 -11.27
N SER A 144 -17.93 16.64 -10.09
CA SER A 144 -18.67 17.42 -9.09
C SER A 144 -17.82 17.60 -7.84
N ASN A 145 -17.37 18.84 -7.61
CA ASN A 145 -16.50 19.16 -6.46
C ASN A 145 -17.14 18.75 -5.12
N LYS A 146 -18.45 18.94 -4.97
CA LYS A 146 -19.19 18.53 -3.75
C LYS A 146 -19.18 17.01 -3.56
N VAL A 147 -19.42 16.24 -4.63
CA VAL A 147 -19.45 14.77 -4.55
C VAL A 147 -18.05 14.24 -4.29
N HIS A 148 -17.04 14.78 -4.96
CA HIS A 148 -15.64 14.44 -4.78
C HIS A 148 -15.18 14.59 -3.32
N TRP A 149 -15.40 15.77 -2.73
CA TRP A 149 -14.99 16.02 -1.35
C TRP A 149 -15.76 15.19 -0.31
N ASN A 150 -17.06 14.98 -0.54
CA ASN A 150 -17.85 14.10 0.31
C ASN A 150 -17.38 12.64 0.20
N PHE A 151 -17.06 12.18 -1.01
CA PHE A 151 -16.52 10.84 -1.24
C PHE A 151 -15.21 10.65 -0.48
N ILE A 152 -14.23 11.56 -0.64
CA ILE A 152 -12.95 11.52 0.09
C ILE A 152 -13.15 11.49 1.61
N LEU A 153 -14.10 12.27 2.13
CA LEU A 153 -14.37 12.32 3.57
C LEU A 153 -14.94 10.98 4.06
N VAL A 154 -15.95 10.45 3.37
CA VAL A 154 -16.63 9.21 3.76
C VAL A 154 -15.70 8.02 3.59
N SER A 155 -15.02 7.89 2.44
CA SER A 155 -14.05 6.83 2.21
C SER A 155 -12.91 6.89 3.23
N GLY A 156 -12.36 8.07 3.49
CA GLY A 156 -11.32 8.25 4.50
C GLY A 156 -11.73 7.78 5.89
N ILE A 157 -12.94 8.12 6.36
CA ILE A 157 -13.45 7.66 7.66
C ILE A 157 -13.60 6.13 7.67
N ILE A 158 -14.17 5.56 6.60
CA ILE A 158 -14.33 4.10 6.48
C ILE A 158 -12.96 3.44 6.55
N THR A 159 -11.97 3.90 5.77
CA THR A 159 -10.63 3.33 5.75
C THR A 159 -9.93 3.41 7.10
N TRP A 160 -10.12 4.48 7.87
CA TRP A 160 -9.60 4.57 9.25
C TRP A 160 -10.21 3.49 10.17
N ILE A 161 -11.53 3.31 10.11
CA ILE A 161 -12.24 2.33 10.94
C ILE A 161 -11.81 0.92 10.55
N THR A 162 -11.80 0.61 9.25
CA THR A 162 -11.43 -0.72 8.76
C THR A 162 -9.96 -1.02 8.99
N THR A 163 -9.06 -0.03 8.88
CA THR A 163 -7.64 -0.15 9.28
C THR A 163 -7.49 -0.48 10.75
N ALA A 164 -8.20 0.21 11.63
CA ALA A 164 -8.11 -0.05 13.07
C ALA A 164 -8.59 -1.47 13.41
N ILE A 165 -9.67 -1.93 12.77
CA ILE A 165 -10.14 -3.32 12.90
C ILE A 165 -9.09 -4.30 12.36
N MET A 166 -8.51 -4.02 11.19
CA MET A 166 -7.47 -4.85 10.60
C MET A 166 -6.25 -5.00 11.53
N PHE A 167 -5.74 -3.90 12.09
CA PHE A 167 -4.60 -3.93 13.01
C PHE A 167 -4.92 -4.72 14.28
N TYR A 168 -6.12 -4.51 14.84
CA TYR A 168 -6.57 -5.29 16.00
C TYR A 168 -6.58 -6.78 15.69
N VAL A 169 -7.22 -7.19 14.59
CA VAL A 169 -7.31 -8.59 14.18
C VAL A 169 -5.92 -9.20 13.98
N LEU A 170 -5.06 -8.55 13.21
CA LEU A 170 -3.71 -9.06 12.95
C LEU A 170 -2.89 -9.18 14.24
N SER A 171 -3.06 -8.28 15.21
CA SER A 171 -2.37 -8.38 16.51
C SER A 171 -2.77 -9.62 17.32
N THR A 172 -3.96 -10.18 17.07
CA THR A 172 -4.45 -11.41 17.73
C THR A 172 -3.95 -12.69 17.06
N ILE A 173 -3.45 -12.61 15.82
CA ILE A 173 -2.91 -13.76 15.09
C ILE A 173 -1.46 -13.96 15.51
N THR A 174 -1.06 -15.22 15.65
CA THR A 174 0.34 -15.60 15.90
C THR A 174 0.88 -16.45 14.75
N PRO A 175 2.20 -16.49 14.53
CA PRO A 175 2.78 -17.32 13.48
C PRO A 175 2.47 -18.80 13.69
N ALA A 176 2.35 -19.26 14.94
CA ALA A 176 1.98 -20.64 15.26
C ALA A 176 0.53 -20.97 14.88
N SER A 177 -0.44 -20.10 15.22
CA SER A 177 -1.83 -20.27 14.80
C SER A 177 -1.96 -20.23 13.28
N PHE A 178 -1.24 -19.30 12.64
CA PHE A 178 -1.22 -19.19 11.18
C PHE A 178 -0.62 -20.43 10.51
N ALA A 179 0.52 -20.95 10.99
CA ALA A 179 1.16 -22.14 10.43
C ALA A 179 0.25 -23.38 10.50
N SER A 180 -0.48 -23.55 11.61
CA SER A 180 -1.47 -24.62 11.78
C SER A 180 -2.62 -24.48 10.79
N SER A 181 -3.21 -23.28 10.69
CA SER A 181 -4.32 -23.02 9.78
C SER A 181 -3.91 -23.11 8.31
N LEU A 182 -2.71 -22.65 7.95
CA LEU A 182 -2.16 -22.76 6.60
C LEU A 182 -1.99 -24.22 6.17
N SER A 183 -1.43 -25.06 7.05
CA SER A 183 -1.27 -26.50 6.78
C SER A 183 -2.63 -27.19 6.62
N SER A 184 -3.62 -26.79 7.43
CA SER A 184 -4.98 -27.33 7.38
C SER A 184 -5.73 -26.90 6.12
N PHE A 185 -5.57 -25.64 5.71
CA PHE A 185 -6.22 -25.06 4.53
C PHE A 185 -5.63 -25.62 3.23
N THR A 186 -4.31 -25.70 3.15
CA THR A 186 -3.61 -26.18 1.95
C THR A 186 -3.56 -27.69 1.87
N GLY A 187 -3.73 -28.42 2.98
CA GLY A 187 -3.56 -29.87 3.05
C GLY A 187 -2.09 -30.33 2.95
N ILE A 188 -1.13 -29.41 3.04
CA ILE A 188 0.30 -29.70 3.02
C ILE A 188 0.84 -29.71 4.45
N HIS A 189 1.54 -30.77 4.81
CA HIS A 189 2.15 -30.87 6.13
C HIS A 189 3.32 -29.88 6.27
N ASN A 190 3.38 -29.15 7.38
CA ASN A 190 4.40 -28.12 7.65
C ASN A 190 4.52 -27.05 6.55
N ALA A 191 3.39 -26.68 5.91
CA ALA A 191 3.34 -25.70 4.81
C ALA A 191 4.12 -24.40 5.09
N TYR A 192 4.11 -23.93 6.34
CA TYR A 192 4.85 -22.73 6.77
C TYR A 192 6.37 -22.86 6.58
N ASN A 193 6.94 -23.98 6.98
CA ASN A 193 8.38 -24.21 6.89
C ASN A 193 8.81 -24.60 5.47
N GLU A 194 7.93 -25.24 4.70
CA GLU A 194 8.15 -25.56 3.29
C GLU A 194 8.45 -24.28 2.50
N VAL A 195 7.58 -23.27 2.60
CA VAL A 195 7.74 -21.95 1.96
C VAL A 195 9.09 -21.31 2.30
N ILE A 196 9.50 -21.38 3.57
CA ILE A 196 10.77 -20.80 4.02
C ILE A 196 11.95 -21.58 3.44
N SER A 197 11.89 -22.92 3.50
CA SER A 197 12.94 -23.81 3.00
C SER A 197 13.13 -23.65 1.49
N ASP A 198 12.04 -23.61 0.73
CA ASP A 198 12.06 -23.49 -0.72
C ASP A 198 12.63 -22.13 -1.16
N ALA A 199 12.24 -21.04 -0.49
CA ALA A 199 12.83 -19.73 -0.77
C ALA A 199 14.34 -19.71 -0.50
N GLN A 200 14.78 -20.29 0.63
CA GLN A 200 16.19 -20.36 1.00
C GLN A 200 17.00 -21.24 0.03
N ALA A 201 16.45 -22.39 -0.36
CA ALA A 201 17.06 -23.28 -1.35
C ALA A 201 17.22 -22.60 -2.72
N ASN A 202 16.32 -21.67 -3.06
CA ASN A 202 16.36 -20.89 -4.29
C ASN A 202 17.12 -19.56 -4.14
N GLY A 203 17.91 -19.36 -3.08
CA GLY A 203 18.88 -18.26 -2.96
C GLY A 203 18.49 -17.12 -2.02
N LEU A 204 17.32 -17.18 -1.37
CA LEU A 204 16.97 -16.18 -0.36
C LEU A 204 17.88 -16.31 0.86
N SER A 205 18.56 -15.22 1.22
CA SER A 205 19.39 -15.15 2.43
C SER A 205 18.95 -13.98 3.31
N PHE A 206 18.90 -14.22 4.62
CA PHE A 206 18.50 -13.22 5.61
C PHE A 206 19.73 -12.43 6.05
N ILE A 207 19.68 -11.13 5.83
CA ILE A 207 20.71 -10.18 6.23
C ILE A 207 20.31 -9.74 7.64
N GLY A 208 21.04 -10.21 8.66
CA GLY A 208 20.64 -10.06 10.07
C GLY A 208 20.26 -8.63 10.48
N ALA A 209 19.45 -8.52 11.54
CA ALA A 209 18.91 -7.25 12.02
C ALA A 209 20.03 -6.29 12.48
N GLY A 210 20.26 -5.24 11.69
CA GLY A 210 21.23 -4.19 12.00
C GLY A 210 20.95 -2.92 11.22
N ILE A 211 21.47 -1.79 11.71
CA ILE A 211 21.26 -0.47 11.10
C ILE A 211 21.79 -0.42 9.67
N VAL A 212 22.96 -1.02 9.41
CA VAL A 212 23.60 -0.97 8.08
C VAL A 212 22.76 -1.71 7.01
N PRO A 213 22.31 -2.97 7.24
CA PRO A 213 21.34 -3.63 6.35
C PRO A 213 20.04 -2.84 6.17
N SER A 214 19.52 -2.24 7.25
CA SER A 214 18.30 -1.42 7.20
C SER A 214 18.42 -0.21 6.26
N LEU A 215 19.61 0.37 6.08
CA LEU A 215 19.81 1.48 5.13
C LEU A 215 19.54 1.08 3.68
N LEU A 216 19.69 -0.21 3.33
CA LEU A 216 19.42 -0.70 1.98
C LEU A 216 17.92 -0.66 1.62
N ALA A 217 17.03 -0.61 2.61
CA ALA A 217 15.59 -0.51 2.40
C ALA A 217 15.09 0.94 2.25
N ILE A 218 15.93 1.97 2.47
CA ILE A 218 15.53 3.37 2.35
C ILE A 218 14.94 3.70 0.97
N PRO A 219 15.53 3.28 -0.17
CA PRO A 219 14.97 3.57 -1.49
C PRO A 219 13.56 2.98 -1.67
N LEU A 220 13.29 1.81 -1.09
CA LEU A 220 11.97 1.16 -1.10
C LEU A 220 10.98 1.98 -0.28
N ILE A 221 11.40 2.37 0.92
CA ILE A 221 10.58 3.09 1.89
C ILE A 221 10.24 4.51 1.43
N TRP A 222 11.12 5.15 0.69
CA TRP A 222 10.91 6.51 0.19
C TRP A 222 9.64 6.63 -0.67
N TYR A 223 9.29 5.59 -1.44
CA TYR A 223 8.06 5.57 -2.23
C TYR A 223 6.79 5.78 -1.39
N TYR A 224 6.75 5.25 -0.18
CA TYR A 224 5.61 5.33 0.74
C TYR A 224 5.44 6.70 1.40
N PHE A 225 6.49 7.51 1.34
CA PHE A 225 6.49 8.88 1.80
C PHE A 225 6.29 9.89 0.67
N THR A 226 5.93 9.45 -0.54
CA THR A 226 5.68 10.37 -1.67
C THR A 226 4.34 11.12 -1.53
N TRP A 227 4.11 12.09 -2.42
CA TRP A 227 2.86 12.84 -2.55
C TRP A 227 2.49 13.82 -1.42
N TYR A 228 3.41 14.12 -0.51
CA TYR A 228 3.24 15.17 0.51
C TYR A 228 3.07 16.59 -0.06
N ASN A 229 3.45 16.80 -1.32
CA ASN A 229 3.26 18.04 -2.06
C ASN A 229 1.80 18.26 -2.42
N LEU A 230 1.00 17.18 -2.58
CA LEU A 230 -0.36 17.28 -3.08
C LEU A 230 -1.17 18.34 -2.33
N PRO A 231 -1.33 18.31 -0.98
CA PRO A 231 -2.14 19.29 -0.23
C PRO A 231 -1.82 20.77 -0.53
N ALA A 232 -0.61 21.07 -0.99
CA ALA A 232 -0.24 22.42 -1.40
C ALA A 232 -1.00 22.89 -2.65
N SER A 233 -1.34 22.01 -3.59
CA SER A 233 -2.03 22.34 -4.85
C SER A 233 -3.47 22.84 -4.67
N TRP A 234 -4.08 22.54 -3.54
CA TRP A 234 -5.47 22.79 -3.13
C TRP A 234 -5.52 23.74 -1.93
N SER A 235 -4.38 24.35 -1.56
CA SER A 235 -4.29 25.34 -0.48
C SER A 235 -5.23 26.53 -0.69
N GLY A 236 -5.54 26.86 -1.95
CA GLY A 236 -6.44 27.95 -2.33
C GLY A 236 -7.90 27.70 -1.94
N GLU A 237 -8.28 26.43 -1.75
CA GLU A 237 -9.62 26.02 -1.34
C GLU A 237 -9.72 25.81 0.19
N MET A 238 -8.59 25.83 0.90
CA MET A 238 -8.55 25.60 2.33
C MET A 238 -8.97 26.84 3.12
N LYS A 239 -9.94 26.68 4.02
CA LYS A 239 -10.15 27.63 5.13
C LYS A 239 -8.91 27.63 6.04
N LYS A 240 -8.59 28.74 6.72
CA LYS A 240 -7.45 28.84 7.67
C LYS A 240 -6.16 28.17 7.15
N VAL A 241 -5.69 28.60 5.97
CA VAL A 241 -4.60 27.96 5.21
C VAL A 241 -3.40 27.56 6.07
N LYS A 242 -2.88 28.47 6.90
CA LYS A 242 -1.73 28.19 7.80
C LYS A 242 -1.88 26.94 8.66
N PHE A 243 -3.08 26.69 9.17
CA PHE A 243 -3.35 25.56 10.05
C PHE A 243 -3.69 24.31 9.24
N ASN A 244 -4.55 24.44 8.24
CA ASN A 244 -5.04 23.29 7.47
C ASN A 244 -3.97 22.69 6.54
N VAL A 245 -3.05 23.50 6.01
CA VAL A 245 -1.89 22.99 5.25
C VAL A 245 -0.89 22.31 6.19
N LEU A 246 -0.63 22.86 7.37
CA LEU A 246 0.25 22.23 8.37
C LEU A 246 -0.26 20.83 8.73
N ILE A 247 -1.56 20.70 9.00
CA ILE A 247 -2.16 19.41 9.31
C ILE A 247 -2.11 18.48 8.09
N SER A 248 -2.41 18.99 6.90
CA SER A 248 -2.53 18.14 5.71
C SER A 248 -1.20 17.66 5.15
N ILE A 249 -0.09 18.33 5.46
CA ILE A 249 1.27 17.95 5.03
C ILE A 249 2.04 17.34 6.21
N ILE A 250 2.34 18.12 7.25
CA ILE A 250 3.29 17.71 8.31
C ILE A 250 2.66 16.67 9.24
N VAL A 251 1.46 16.94 9.76
CA VAL A 251 0.78 15.98 10.66
C VAL A 251 0.40 14.72 9.88
N ALA A 252 -0.03 14.87 8.62
CA ALA A 252 -0.29 13.72 7.76
C ALA A 252 0.96 12.86 7.57
N LEU A 253 2.13 13.44 7.27
CA LEU A 253 3.39 12.70 7.14
C LEU A 253 3.75 11.90 8.40
N LEU A 254 3.56 12.49 9.58
CA LEU A 254 3.75 11.78 10.85
C LEU A 254 2.79 10.59 10.99
N LEU A 255 1.50 10.79 10.66
CA LEU A 255 0.51 9.72 10.69
C LEU A 255 0.82 8.61 9.67
N ILE A 256 1.32 8.96 8.50
CA ILE A 256 1.75 8.02 7.46
C ILE A 256 2.92 7.18 7.95
N ALA A 257 3.92 7.81 8.59
CA ALA A 257 5.05 7.09 9.18
C ALA A 257 4.58 6.07 10.24
N VAL A 258 3.72 6.51 11.16
CA VAL A 258 3.15 5.64 12.20
C VAL A 258 2.33 4.50 11.57
N TYR A 259 1.51 4.81 10.57
CA TYR A 259 0.69 3.83 9.88
C TYR A 259 1.52 2.73 9.22
N TYR A 260 2.56 3.08 8.45
CA TYR A 260 3.35 2.06 7.75
C TYR A 260 4.26 1.25 8.66
N VAL A 261 4.80 1.88 9.72
CA VAL A 261 5.50 1.14 10.78
C VAL A 261 4.54 0.13 11.41
N ALA A 262 3.37 0.58 11.86
CA ALA A 262 2.38 -0.29 12.47
C ALA A 262 1.90 -1.39 11.51
N PHE A 263 1.60 -1.05 10.25
CA PHE A 263 1.18 -2.01 9.23
C PHE A 263 2.23 -3.10 9.01
N THR A 264 3.50 -2.71 8.88
CA THR A 264 4.60 -3.67 8.66
C THR A 264 4.78 -4.54 9.90
N ASP A 265 4.94 -3.94 11.08
CA ASP A 265 5.23 -4.66 12.31
C ASP A 265 4.10 -5.61 12.72
N VAL A 266 2.84 -5.20 12.56
CA VAL A 266 1.68 -6.04 12.88
C VAL A 266 1.54 -7.22 11.91
N ASN A 267 1.90 -7.05 10.63
CA ASN A 267 1.95 -8.16 9.66
C ASN A 267 3.09 -9.13 9.96
N LEU A 268 4.29 -8.61 10.24
CA LEU A 268 5.46 -9.42 10.63
C LEU A 268 5.20 -10.17 11.94
N HIS A 269 4.47 -9.57 12.88
CA HIS A 269 4.00 -10.24 14.09
C HIS A 269 2.99 -11.36 13.78
N ALA A 270 1.97 -11.07 12.98
CA ALA A 270 0.88 -12.01 12.69
C ALA A 270 1.35 -13.28 11.97
N PHE A 271 2.14 -13.11 10.90
CA PHE A 271 2.51 -14.20 9.99
C PHE A 271 3.97 -14.62 10.12
N GLY A 272 4.81 -13.81 10.77
CA GLY A 272 6.23 -14.06 10.92
C GLY A 272 7.05 -13.53 9.75
N GLU A 273 8.12 -12.82 10.07
CA GLU A 273 8.99 -12.15 9.10
C GLU A 273 9.58 -13.12 8.07
N LYS A 274 10.10 -14.27 8.51
CA LYS A 274 10.71 -15.25 7.61
C LYS A 274 9.74 -15.77 6.57
N PHE A 275 8.51 -16.07 6.99
CA PHE A 275 7.48 -16.57 6.08
C PHE A 275 7.05 -15.50 5.08
N LEU A 276 6.69 -14.29 5.54
CA LEU A 276 6.26 -13.23 4.62
C LEU A 276 7.35 -12.86 3.62
N THR A 277 8.60 -12.78 4.07
CA THR A 277 9.76 -12.50 3.20
C THR A 277 9.96 -13.63 2.18
N SER A 278 9.81 -14.88 2.59
CA SER A 278 9.95 -16.05 1.71
C SER A 278 8.81 -16.16 0.70
N TRP A 279 7.58 -15.89 1.15
CA TRP A 279 6.39 -15.85 0.31
C TRP A 279 6.51 -14.76 -0.78
N SER A 280 6.92 -13.55 -0.38
CA SER A 280 7.21 -12.44 -1.27
C SER A 280 8.32 -12.78 -2.27
N TYR A 281 9.39 -13.45 -1.83
CA TYR A 281 10.47 -13.92 -2.71
C TYR A 281 9.96 -14.90 -3.76
N ILE A 282 9.17 -15.90 -3.34
CA ILE A 282 8.58 -16.91 -4.22
C ILE A 282 7.65 -16.26 -5.25
N ASN A 283 6.77 -15.36 -4.80
CA ASN A 283 5.84 -14.61 -5.65
C ASN A 283 6.59 -13.79 -6.71
N CYS A 284 7.57 -12.97 -6.32
CA CYS A 284 8.28 -12.07 -7.23
C CYS A 284 9.26 -12.76 -8.17
N ASN A 285 9.85 -13.88 -7.76
CA ASN A 285 10.85 -14.60 -8.58
C ASN A 285 10.28 -15.81 -9.32
N GLY A 286 8.99 -16.12 -9.15
CA GLY A 286 8.34 -17.25 -9.81
C GLY A 286 8.92 -18.60 -9.39
N VAL A 287 9.34 -18.74 -8.13
CA VAL A 287 9.87 -19.99 -7.59
C VAL A 287 8.73 -21.02 -7.52
N ASN A 288 9.02 -22.26 -7.90
CA ASN A 288 8.04 -23.33 -7.80
C ASN A 288 8.01 -23.87 -6.36
N ASP A 289 6.98 -23.49 -5.61
CA ASP A 289 6.71 -23.97 -4.24
C ASP A 289 5.30 -24.61 -4.20
N PRO A 290 5.12 -25.77 -3.56
CA PRO A 290 3.86 -26.51 -3.58
C PRO A 290 2.74 -25.83 -2.79
N VAL A 291 3.06 -25.01 -1.77
CA VAL A 291 2.10 -24.26 -0.97
C VAL A 291 1.63 -23.02 -1.73
N TYR A 292 2.58 -22.25 -2.24
CA TYR A 292 2.36 -21.07 -3.06
C TYR A 292 1.56 -21.42 -4.32
N SER A 293 1.89 -22.52 -5.00
CA SER A 293 1.16 -22.97 -6.20
C SER A 293 -0.32 -23.23 -5.95
N ARG A 294 -0.73 -23.60 -4.74
CA ARG A 294 -2.16 -23.77 -4.38
C ARG A 294 -2.88 -22.45 -4.11
N LEU A 295 -2.14 -21.39 -3.82
CA LEU A 295 -2.64 -20.08 -3.40
C LEU A 295 -2.13 -18.95 -4.29
N SER A 296 -1.63 -19.26 -5.48
CA SER A 296 -0.90 -18.32 -6.34
C SER A 296 -1.77 -17.14 -6.78
N SER A 297 -3.10 -17.31 -6.76
CA SER A 297 -4.09 -16.28 -7.11
C SER A 297 -4.35 -15.26 -5.99
N ILE A 298 -3.65 -15.35 -4.86
CA ILE A 298 -3.79 -14.44 -3.71
C ILE A 298 -2.62 -13.46 -3.61
N GLY A 299 -1.44 -13.79 -4.15
CA GLY A 299 -0.23 -12.96 -3.99
C GLY A 299 0.12 -12.72 -2.51
N ASP A 300 0.59 -11.51 -2.17
CA ASP A 300 0.95 -11.10 -0.80
C ASP A 300 -0.25 -10.54 0.01
N PHE A 301 -1.47 -11.01 -0.31
CA PHE A 301 -2.70 -10.40 0.18
C PHE A 301 -3.07 -10.81 1.61
N THR A 302 -2.58 -10.01 2.57
CA THR A 302 -2.78 -10.13 4.02
C THR A 302 -4.22 -10.46 4.47
N PRO A 303 -5.28 -9.82 3.93
CA PRO A 303 -6.65 -10.14 4.35
C PRO A 303 -6.98 -11.63 4.18
N PHE A 304 -6.47 -12.28 3.13
CA PHE A 304 -6.70 -13.69 2.92
C PHE A 304 -5.94 -14.56 3.93
N PHE A 305 -4.71 -14.21 4.28
CA PHE A 305 -3.97 -14.91 5.34
C PHE A 305 -4.66 -14.80 6.69
N SER A 306 -5.25 -13.65 7.01
CA SER A 306 -6.12 -13.52 8.19
C SER A 306 -7.38 -14.36 8.09
N PHE A 307 -7.99 -14.44 6.90
CA PHE A 307 -9.16 -15.29 6.66
C PHE A 307 -8.85 -16.78 6.88
N ILE A 308 -7.66 -17.26 6.49
CA ILE A 308 -7.22 -18.64 6.74
C ILE A 308 -7.26 -18.97 8.25
N VAL A 309 -6.96 -18.01 9.12
CA VAL A 309 -6.94 -18.22 10.57
C VAL A 309 -8.32 -18.05 11.19
N ASN A 310 -9.03 -16.98 10.82
CA ASN A 310 -10.25 -16.56 11.49
C ASN A 310 -11.53 -17.18 10.89
N HIS A 311 -11.45 -17.68 9.65
CA HIS A 311 -12.58 -18.22 8.88
C HIS A 311 -13.80 -17.28 8.81
N ASN A 312 -13.57 -15.97 8.91
CA ASN A 312 -14.62 -14.95 8.99
C ASN A 312 -14.66 -14.08 7.74
N ILE A 313 -15.72 -14.26 6.94
CA ILE A 313 -15.91 -13.57 5.66
C ILE A 313 -16.18 -12.06 5.83
N PRO A 314 -17.09 -11.62 6.71
CA PRO A 314 -17.24 -10.20 7.01
C PRO A 314 -15.90 -9.52 7.34
N LEU A 315 -15.05 -10.19 8.12
CA LEU A 315 -13.73 -9.68 8.48
C LEU A 315 -12.79 -9.58 7.28
N PHE A 316 -12.81 -10.58 6.41
CA PHE A 316 -12.07 -10.57 5.15
C PHE A 316 -12.42 -9.36 4.28
N ILE A 317 -13.72 -9.06 4.14
CA ILE A 317 -14.20 -7.89 3.38
C ILE A 317 -13.77 -6.59 4.06
N ILE A 318 -13.90 -6.49 5.38
CA ILE A 318 -13.47 -5.31 6.15
C ILE A 318 -11.96 -5.05 5.94
N MET A 319 -11.14 -6.09 6.00
CA MET A 319 -9.71 -5.98 5.79
C MET A 319 -9.36 -5.67 4.33
N TRP A 320 -10.14 -6.14 3.35
CA TRP A 320 -9.98 -5.72 1.95
C TRP A 320 -10.26 -4.21 1.79
N ILE A 321 -11.34 -3.68 2.40
CA ILE A 321 -11.66 -2.24 2.40
C ILE A 321 -10.57 -1.41 3.11
N ALA A 322 -9.89 -1.96 4.11
CA ALA A 322 -8.78 -1.28 4.79
C ALA A 322 -7.58 -0.98 3.87
N ILE A 323 -7.48 -1.73 2.76
CA ILE A 323 -6.34 -1.68 1.84
C ILE A 323 -6.80 -1.36 0.41
N TRP A 324 -8.03 -0.86 0.21
CA TRP A 324 -8.58 -0.44 -1.09
C TRP A 324 -8.96 1.05 -1.05
#